data_AF-S6C087-F1
#
_entry.id   AF-S6C087-F1
#
_cell.length_a   1.000
_cell.length_b   1.000
_cell.length_c   1.000
_cell.angle_alpha   90.00
_cell.angle_beta   90.00
_cell.angle_gamma   90.00
#
_symmetry.space_group_name_H-M   'P 1'
#
loop_
_entity.id
_entity.type
_entity.pdbx_description
1 polymer ?
#
loop_
_entity_poly.entity_id
_entity_poly.type
_entity_poly.pdbx_seq_one_letter_code
_entity_poly.pdbx_strand_id
1 'polypeptide(L)'
;MRQSLLFLLLTLFTAGALAEAPPYNRVSLSEQASTELENDRMVAILFAQAEGHDTVAPAREVNRTVRQAVNKARQRPGIEVSTLNYRTQPVYEKGRIVRWRVTQQVRLESHEGQALGKLIGELQSDSLRVQSLGYRLSEEKRRQHIDEVIEQALQRFTHRAQRIAATLGRKGYRLVRLSVNEGRPGPTPVRLDAMVADTPLARRAGPVTIESRPAPRA
;
A
#
# COMPACT_ATOMS: atom_id res chain seq x y z
N MET A 1 51.42 -45.25 -64.96
CA MET A 1 51.87 -43.84 -65.14
C MET A 1 50.66 -42.95 -65.37
N ARG A 2 50.59 -41.80 -64.66
CA ARG A 2 49.69 -40.62 -64.85
C ARG A 2 48.21 -40.85 -64.50
N GLN A 3 47.78 -40.68 -63.24
CA GLN A 3 47.52 -39.46 -62.43
C GLN A 3 46.56 -38.42 -63.04
N SER A 4 45.39 -38.38 -62.39
CA SER A 4 44.61 -37.20 -62.00
C SER A 4 43.79 -36.46 -63.05
N LEU A 5 42.46 -36.63 -63.00
CA LEU A 5 41.52 -35.54 -63.23
C LEU A 5 40.38 -35.64 -62.21
N LEU A 6 40.37 -34.68 -61.29
CA LEU A 6 39.37 -34.47 -60.25
C LEU A 6 38.73 -33.12 -60.55
N PHE A 7 37.46 -33.08 -60.95
CA PHE A 7 36.67 -31.84 -60.91
C PHE A 7 35.16 -32.14 -60.86
N LEU A 8 34.48 -31.25 -60.14
CA LEU A 8 33.04 -30.99 -60.09
C LEU A 8 32.20 -31.81 -59.10
N LEU A 9 31.84 -31.20 -57.96
CA LEU A 9 30.50 -30.61 -57.86
C LEU A 9 30.40 -29.55 -56.76
N LEU A 10 29.67 -28.50 -57.11
CA LEU A 10 29.44 -27.24 -56.43
C LEU A 10 28.14 -27.36 -55.60
N THR A 11 28.19 -27.10 -54.30
CA THR A 11 26.98 -26.76 -53.51
C THR A 11 27.27 -25.52 -52.68
N LEU A 12 26.91 -24.36 -53.25
CA LEU A 12 26.81 -23.09 -52.53
C LEU A 12 25.57 -23.14 -51.64
N PHE A 13 25.78 -23.33 -50.34
CA PHE A 13 24.74 -23.09 -49.33
C PHE A 13 24.75 -21.59 -49.01
N THR A 14 23.87 -20.83 -49.64
CA THR A 14 23.62 -19.43 -49.26
C THR A 14 22.87 -19.44 -47.93
N ALA A 15 23.62 -19.34 -46.84
CA ALA A 15 23.05 -19.01 -45.54
C ALA A 15 22.49 -17.59 -45.62
N GLY A 16 21.15 -17.47 -45.66
CA GLY A 16 20.48 -16.21 -45.40
C GLY A 16 20.82 -15.77 -43.98
N ALA A 17 21.76 -14.83 -43.86
CA ALA A 17 21.95 -14.09 -42.63
C ALA A 17 20.62 -13.35 -42.36
N LEU A 18 19.88 -13.81 -41.34
CA LEU A 18 18.88 -12.97 -40.70
C LEU A 18 19.64 -11.74 -40.21
N ALA A 19 19.48 -10.64 -40.92
CA ALA A 19 19.99 -9.34 -40.51
C ALA A 19 19.32 -9.00 -39.17
N GLU A 20 20.00 -9.31 -38.08
CA GLU A 20 19.65 -8.78 -36.76
C GLU A 20 19.83 -7.27 -36.85
N ALA A 21 18.71 -6.54 -36.84
CA ALA A 21 18.69 -5.09 -36.97
C ALA A 21 19.69 -4.47 -35.96
N PRO A 22 20.52 -3.50 -36.39
CA PRO A 22 21.69 -3.07 -35.64
C PRO A 22 21.33 -2.63 -34.22
N PRO A 23 22.21 -2.85 -33.23
CA PRO A 23 21.94 -2.48 -31.84
C PRO A 23 21.78 -0.97 -31.77
N TYR A 24 20.54 -0.51 -31.62
CA TYR A 24 20.27 0.90 -31.38
C TYR A 24 21.04 1.36 -30.13
N ASN A 25 21.51 2.61 -30.14
CA ASN A 25 21.96 3.31 -28.93
C ASN A 25 20.79 3.40 -27.95
N ARG A 26 20.67 2.40 -27.07
CA ARG A 26 19.58 2.27 -26.09
C ARG A 26 20.06 2.85 -24.76
N VAL A 27 19.35 3.88 -24.31
CA VAL A 27 19.55 4.45 -22.97
C VAL A 27 18.39 3.97 -22.11
N SER A 28 18.71 3.37 -20.97
CA SER A 28 17.72 3.06 -19.94
C SER A 28 17.61 4.24 -18.98
N LEU A 29 16.40 4.70 -18.71
CA LEU A 29 16.12 5.80 -17.80
C LEU A 29 15.03 5.37 -16.81
N SER A 30 15.21 5.74 -15.55
CA SER A 30 14.22 5.54 -14.49
C SER A 30 13.97 6.87 -13.79
N GLU A 31 12.70 7.17 -13.55
CA GLU A 31 12.24 8.34 -12.81
C GLU A 31 11.21 7.93 -11.76
N GLN A 32 11.13 8.72 -10.70
CA GLN A 32 10.15 8.51 -9.63
C GLN A 32 9.53 9.84 -9.21
N ALA A 33 8.24 9.79 -8.91
CA ALA A 33 7.49 10.85 -8.26
C ALA A 33 6.72 10.27 -7.07
N SER A 34 6.50 11.09 -6.05
CA SER A 34 5.80 10.73 -4.81
C SER A 34 5.06 11.95 -4.29
N THR A 35 3.92 11.72 -3.67
CA THR A 35 3.13 12.76 -3.00
C THR A 35 2.69 12.27 -1.63
N GLU A 36 2.55 13.18 -0.68
CA GLU A 36 2.07 12.91 0.66
C GLU A 36 0.56 13.23 0.73
N LEU A 37 -0.24 12.27 1.17
CA LEU A 37 -1.70 12.39 1.19
C LEU A 37 -2.24 12.20 2.59
N GLU A 38 -3.04 13.18 3.02
CA GLU A 38 -3.80 13.06 4.25
C GLU A 38 -4.91 12.02 4.11
N ASN A 39 -5.01 11.15 5.12
CA ASN A 39 -6.11 10.20 5.24
C ASN A 39 -7.43 10.95 5.46
N ASP A 40 -8.44 10.61 4.66
CA ASP A 40 -9.73 11.31 4.58
C ASP A 40 -10.93 10.41 4.91
N ARG A 41 -10.69 9.12 5.18
CA ARG A 41 -11.73 8.13 5.46
C ARG A 41 -11.48 7.46 6.80
N MET A 42 -12.42 7.59 7.72
CA MET A 42 -12.42 6.82 8.96
C MET A 42 -12.98 5.43 8.69
N VAL A 43 -12.28 4.39 9.14
CA VAL A 43 -12.65 2.98 9.00
C VAL A 43 -12.69 2.34 10.38
N ALA A 44 -13.81 1.73 10.71
CA ALA A 44 -14.02 0.98 11.94
C ALA A 44 -14.37 -0.47 11.62
N ILE A 45 -13.69 -1.41 12.27
CA ILE A 45 -14.06 -2.82 12.27
C ILE A 45 -14.63 -3.13 13.63
N LEU A 46 -15.88 -3.58 13.67
CA LEU A 46 -16.55 -4.09 14.85
C LEU A 46 -16.83 -5.58 14.67
N PHE A 47 -17.11 -6.27 15.76
CA PHE A 47 -17.54 -7.66 15.72
C PHE A 47 -18.64 -7.95 16.73
N ALA A 48 -19.54 -8.85 16.35
CA ALA A 48 -20.43 -9.55 17.26
C ALA A 48 -19.88 -10.95 17.51
N GLN A 49 -20.02 -11.43 18.75
CA GLN A 49 -19.60 -12.77 19.12
C GLN A 49 -20.58 -13.35 20.14
N ALA A 50 -20.95 -14.62 19.94
CA ALA A 50 -21.74 -15.40 20.87
C ALA A 50 -21.13 -16.80 21.03
N GLU A 51 -21.41 -17.44 22.16
CA GLU A 51 -21.00 -18.81 22.44
C GLU A 51 -22.19 -19.64 22.93
N GLY A 52 -22.21 -20.92 22.58
CA GLY A 52 -23.25 -21.84 23.02
C GLY A 52 -22.77 -23.29 23.01
N HIS A 53 -23.59 -24.21 23.52
CA HIS A 53 -23.30 -25.65 23.49
C HIS A 53 -23.43 -26.24 22.08
N ASP A 54 -24.23 -25.62 21.23
CA ASP A 54 -24.39 -25.92 19.80
C ASP A 54 -23.97 -24.73 18.93
N THR A 55 -24.00 -24.90 17.61
CA THR A 55 -23.65 -23.85 16.64
C THR A 55 -24.84 -22.97 16.25
N VAL A 56 -26.08 -23.42 16.45
CA VAL A 56 -27.31 -22.80 15.93
C VAL A 56 -27.72 -21.61 16.78
N ALA A 57 -27.74 -21.76 18.11
CA ALA A 57 -28.06 -20.68 19.04
C ALA A 57 -27.11 -19.47 18.90
N PRO A 58 -25.77 -19.62 19.02
CA PRO A 58 -24.85 -18.49 18.85
C PRO A 58 -24.87 -17.91 17.43
N ALA A 59 -25.08 -18.72 16.39
CA ALA A 59 -25.25 -18.22 15.02
C ALA A 59 -26.48 -17.32 14.87
N ARG A 60 -27.62 -17.72 15.43
CA ARG A 60 -28.85 -16.90 15.39
C ARG A 60 -28.66 -15.57 16.11
N GLU A 61 -27.98 -15.59 17.26
CA GLU A 61 -27.69 -14.38 18.03
C GLU A 61 -26.77 -13.43 17.25
N VAL A 62 -25.62 -13.90 16.78
CA VAL A 62 -24.67 -13.09 15.99
C VAL A 62 -25.34 -12.50 14.76
N ASN A 63 -26.08 -13.32 14.01
CA ASN A 63 -26.78 -12.87 12.82
C ASN A 63 -27.86 -11.81 13.12
N ARG A 64 -28.57 -11.92 14.25
CA ARG A 64 -29.55 -10.92 14.68
C ARG A 64 -28.85 -9.60 15.01
N THR A 65 -27.80 -9.65 15.82
CA THR A 65 -27.03 -8.47 16.22
C THR A 65 -26.42 -7.76 15.02
N VAL A 66 -25.80 -8.50 14.09
CA VAL A 66 -25.23 -7.92 12.87
C VAL A 66 -26.28 -7.32 11.96
N ARG A 67 -27.43 -7.99 11.76
CA ARG A 67 -28.53 -7.41 10.95
C ARG A 67 -29.03 -6.10 11.55
N GLN A 68 -29.18 -6.03 12.88
CA GLN A 68 -29.57 -4.79 13.55
C GLN A 68 -28.53 -3.68 13.32
N ALA A 69 -27.24 -4.00 13.47
CA ALA A 69 -26.17 -3.05 13.23
C ALA A 69 -26.14 -2.52 11.78
N VAL A 70 -26.28 -3.42 10.80
CA VAL A 70 -26.32 -3.05 9.38
C VAL A 70 -27.52 -2.15 9.09
N ASN A 71 -28.69 -2.46 9.64
CA ASN A 71 -29.89 -1.64 9.46
C ASN A 71 -29.72 -0.24 10.08
N LYS A 72 -29.18 -0.14 11.29
CA LYS A 72 -28.88 1.16 11.93
C LYS A 72 -27.87 1.97 11.11
N ALA A 73 -26.81 1.32 10.62
CA ALA A 73 -25.81 1.99 9.79
C ALA A 73 -26.37 2.52 8.47
N ARG A 74 -27.20 1.73 7.77
CA ARG A 74 -27.86 2.15 6.51
C ARG A 74 -28.81 3.33 6.66
N GLN A 75 -29.31 3.59 7.87
CA GLN A 75 -30.15 4.75 8.16
C GLN A 75 -29.35 6.05 8.35
N ARG A 76 -28.01 5.98 8.38
CA ARG A 76 -27.13 7.14 8.54
C ARG A 76 -26.52 7.51 7.20
N PRO A 77 -26.88 8.67 6.61
CA PRO A 77 -26.22 9.18 5.41
C PRO A 77 -24.71 9.32 5.62
N GLY A 78 -23.92 9.11 4.55
CA GLY A 78 -22.47 9.24 4.60
C GLY A 78 -21.74 8.09 5.31
N ILE A 79 -22.44 7.07 5.82
CA ILE A 79 -21.85 5.86 6.41
C ILE A 79 -22.06 4.67 5.48
N GLU A 80 -20.95 4.09 5.04
CA GLU A 80 -20.94 2.81 4.34
C GLU A 80 -20.80 1.68 5.34
N VAL A 81 -21.52 0.59 5.10
CA VAL A 81 -21.49 -0.61 5.93
C VAL A 81 -21.31 -1.85 5.07
N SER A 82 -20.41 -2.73 5.51
CA SER A 82 -20.20 -4.04 4.91
C SER A 82 -20.01 -5.09 6.00
N THR A 83 -20.47 -6.30 5.77
CA THR A 83 -20.16 -7.44 6.64
C THR A 83 -18.88 -8.10 6.16
N LEU A 84 -18.02 -8.46 7.08
CA LEU A 84 -16.79 -9.19 6.82
C LEU A 84 -16.87 -10.60 7.44
N ASN A 85 -15.71 -11.25 7.54
CA ASN A 85 -15.46 -12.57 8.09
C ASN A 85 -16.55 -13.08 9.07
N TYR A 86 -17.23 -14.14 8.67
CA TYR A 86 -18.09 -14.96 9.52
C TYR A 86 -17.34 -16.24 9.88
N ARG A 87 -17.27 -16.57 11.17
CA ARG A 87 -16.53 -17.76 11.62
C ARG A 87 -17.28 -18.47 12.73
N THR A 88 -17.30 -19.80 12.66
CA THR A 88 -17.77 -20.70 13.72
C THR A 88 -16.60 -21.60 14.14
N GLN A 89 -16.24 -21.60 15.41
CA GLN A 89 -15.07 -22.32 15.92
C GLN A 89 -15.43 -23.09 17.20
N PRO A 90 -14.93 -24.33 17.37
CA PRO A 90 -15.04 -25.02 18.64
C PRO A 90 -14.15 -24.35 19.70
N VAL A 91 -14.64 -24.33 20.93
CA VAL A 91 -13.90 -23.94 22.14
C VAL A 91 -13.60 -25.21 22.90
N TYR A 92 -12.31 -25.48 23.11
CA TYR A 92 -11.84 -26.69 23.76
C TYR A 92 -11.50 -26.43 25.23
N GLU A 93 -11.79 -27.41 26.07
CA GLU A 93 -11.28 -27.50 27.43
C GLU A 93 -10.82 -28.94 27.68
N LYS A 94 -9.58 -29.11 28.18
CA LYS A 94 -8.95 -30.44 28.40
C LYS A 94 -9.07 -31.38 27.19
N GLY A 95 -8.91 -30.85 25.97
CA GLY A 95 -8.95 -31.61 24.72
C GLY A 95 -10.36 -32.00 24.23
N ARG A 96 -11.42 -31.57 24.91
CA ARG A 96 -12.82 -31.80 24.49
C ARG A 96 -13.50 -30.50 24.12
N ILE A 97 -14.40 -30.54 23.15
CA ILE A 97 -15.22 -29.38 22.79
C ILE A 97 -16.21 -29.14 23.94
N VAL A 98 -16.17 -27.96 24.54
CA VAL A 98 -17.11 -27.55 25.58
C VAL A 98 -18.16 -26.57 25.07
N ARG A 99 -17.81 -25.77 24.06
CA ARG A 99 -18.67 -24.73 23.48
C ARG A 99 -18.34 -24.52 22.00
N TRP A 100 -19.24 -23.86 21.29
CA TRP A 100 -19.02 -23.29 19.97
C TRP A 100 -19.06 -21.78 20.07
N ARG A 101 -18.09 -21.11 19.45
CA ARG A 101 -18.00 -19.66 19.32
C ARG A 101 -18.31 -19.27 17.90
N VAL A 102 -19.25 -18.34 17.74
CA VAL A 102 -19.56 -17.71 16.46
C VAL A 102 -19.14 -16.25 16.54
N THR A 103 -18.44 -15.77 15.53
CA THR A 103 -18.01 -14.37 15.41
C THR A 103 -18.31 -13.87 14.00
N GLN A 104 -18.84 -12.65 13.88
CA GLN A 104 -18.98 -11.96 12.61
C GLN A 104 -18.51 -10.51 12.73
N GLN A 105 -17.75 -10.07 11.73
CA GLN A 105 -17.24 -8.71 11.65
C GLN A 105 -18.14 -7.81 10.80
N VAL A 106 -18.19 -6.53 11.16
CA VAL A 106 -18.85 -5.45 10.42
C VAL A 106 -17.84 -4.34 10.23
N ARG A 107 -17.69 -3.87 9.00
CA ARG A 107 -16.86 -2.73 8.63
C ARG A 107 -17.76 -1.53 8.36
N LEU A 108 -17.45 -0.42 9.02
CA LEU A 108 -18.08 0.87 8.83
C LEU A 108 -17.06 1.87 8.32
N GLU A 109 -17.46 2.68 7.35
CA GLU A 109 -16.57 3.66 6.74
C GLU A 109 -17.32 4.98 6.54
N SER A 110 -16.65 6.11 6.78
CA SER A 110 -17.21 7.44 6.55
C SER A 110 -16.13 8.50 6.40
N HIS A 111 -16.44 9.56 5.64
CA HIS A 111 -15.68 10.81 5.68
C HIS A 111 -16.04 11.66 6.91
N GLU A 112 -17.22 11.43 7.51
CA GLU A 112 -17.73 12.15 8.67
C GLU A 112 -17.39 11.40 9.96
N GLY A 113 -16.15 11.55 10.43
CA GLY A 113 -15.66 10.83 11.61
C GLY A 113 -16.50 11.03 12.88
N GLN A 114 -17.10 12.22 13.06
CA GLN A 114 -17.97 12.49 14.19
C GLN A 114 -19.30 11.71 14.11
N ALA A 115 -19.91 11.63 12.94
CA ALA A 115 -21.15 10.89 12.73
C ALA A 115 -20.92 9.39 12.90
N LEU A 116 -19.81 8.89 12.35
CA LEU A 116 -19.39 7.50 12.51
C LEU A 116 -19.07 7.17 13.97
N GLY A 117 -18.37 8.04 14.70
CA GLY A 117 -18.06 7.85 16.12
C GLY A 117 -19.32 7.71 16.99
N LYS A 118 -20.36 8.52 16.73
CA LYS A 118 -21.67 8.40 17.41
C LYS A 118 -22.32 7.05 17.13
N LEU A 119 -22.39 6.63 15.86
CA LEU A 119 -22.93 5.33 15.49
C LEU A 119 -22.16 4.18 16.16
N ILE A 120 -20.82 4.24 16.19
CA ILE A 120 -20.00 3.24 16.86
C ILE A 120 -20.38 3.11 18.33
N GLY A 121 -20.55 4.24 19.04
CA GLY A 121 -21.00 4.24 20.43
C GLY A 121 -22.36 3.55 20.62
N GLU A 122 -23.33 3.85 19.76
CA GLU A 122 -24.64 3.19 19.77
C GLU A 122 -24.53 1.68 19.53
N LEU A 123 -23.73 1.25 18.56
CA LEU A 123 -23.54 -0.16 18.22
C LEU A 123 -22.80 -0.93 19.33
N GLN A 124 -21.91 -0.27 20.07
CA GLN A 124 -21.27 -0.87 21.24
C GLN A 124 -22.29 -1.17 22.35
N SER A 125 -23.30 -0.32 22.53
CA SER A 125 -24.44 -0.62 23.42
C SER A 125 -25.29 -1.80 22.93
N ASP A 126 -25.33 -2.06 21.62
CA ASP A 126 -26.05 -3.19 21.01
C ASP A 126 -25.23 -4.49 20.94
N SER A 127 -24.26 -4.70 21.82
CA SER A 127 -23.44 -5.93 21.90
C SER A 127 -22.38 -6.11 20.79
N LEU A 128 -22.07 -5.08 19.99
CA LEU A 128 -20.86 -5.10 19.15
C LEU A 128 -19.64 -4.62 19.94
N ARG A 129 -18.47 -5.08 19.55
CA ARG A 129 -17.18 -4.65 20.11
C ARG A 129 -16.28 -4.11 19.01
N VAL A 130 -15.56 -3.03 19.29
CA VAL A 130 -14.59 -2.47 18.34
C VAL A 130 -13.37 -3.38 18.30
N GLN A 131 -13.01 -3.85 17.10
CA GLN A 131 -11.77 -4.56 16.84
C GLN A 131 -10.66 -3.59 16.43
N SER A 132 -10.97 -2.64 15.54
CA SER A 132 -10.01 -1.65 15.10
C SER A 132 -10.69 -0.38 14.63
N LEU A 133 -9.97 0.73 14.75
CA LEU A 133 -10.40 2.04 14.33
C LEU A 133 -9.19 2.81 13.81
N GLY A 134 -9.34 3.46 12.66
CA GLY A 134 -8.27 4.29 12.12
C GLY A 134 -8.70 5.04 10.88
N TYR A 135 -7.88 6.02 10.50
CA TYR A 135 -8.04 6.75 9.25
C TYR A 135 -7.22 6.09 8.14
N ARG A 136 -7.77 6.10 6.93
CA ARG A 136 -7.13 5.62 5.71
C ARG A 136 -7.41 6.58 4.57
N LEU A 137 -6.56 6.53 3.56
CA LEU A 137 -6.80 7.21 2.30
C LEU A 137 -7.90 6.50 1.51
N SER A 138 -8.94 7.24 1.15
CA SER A 138 -10.05 6.77 0.34
C SER A 138 -9.57 6.27 -1.03
N GLU A 139 -10.26 5.28 -1.58
CA GLU A 139 -9.96 4.75 -2.92
C GLU A 139 -10.08 5.83 -3.98
N GLU A 140 -11.03 6.76 -3.82
CA GLU A 140 -11.24 7.88 -4.73
C GLU A 140 -10.04 8.83 -4.71
N LYS A 141 -9.66 9.35 -3.53
CA LYS A 141 -8.52 10.26 -3.40
C LYS A 141 -7.23 9.58 -3.83
N ARG A 142 -7.07 8.29 -3.55
CA ARG A 142 -5.92 7.51 -4.02
C ARG A 142 -5.84 7.45 -5.54
N ARG A 143 -6.94 7.11 -6.21
CA ARG A 143 -6.97 7.00 -7.68
C ARG A 143 -6.63 8.35 -8.34
N GLN A 144 -7.27 9.42 -7.89
CA GLN A 144 -7.02 10.77 -8.42
C GLN A 144 -5.53 11.16 -8.33
N HIS A 145 -4.91 10.95 -7.18
CA HIS A 145 -3.50 11.35 -6.98
C HIS A 145 -2.50 10.38 -7.62
N ILE A 146 -2.84 9.09 -7.80
CA ILE A 146 -1.99 8.17 -8.53
C ILE A 146 -1.81 8.66 -9.97
N ASP A 147 -2.90 9.06 -10.63
CA ASP A 147 -2.85 9.55 -12.00
C ASP A 147 -1.98 10.82 -12.12
N GLU A 148 -2.15 11.77 -11.20
CA GLU A 148 -1.34 13.00 -11.13
C GLU A 148 0.15 12.69 -10.92
N VAL A 149 0.48 11.75 -10.03
CA VAL A 149 1.87 11.35 -9.75
C VAL A 149 2.49 10.66 -10.97
N ILE A 150 1.73 9.83 -11.68
CA ILE A 150 2.18 9.20 -12.93
C ILE A 150 2.46 10.28 -13.99
N GLU A 151 1.55 11.25 -14.16
CA GLU A 151 1.75 12.34 -15.12
C GLU A 151 3.03 13.13 -14.81
N GLN A 152 3.24 13.49 -13.54
CA GLN A 152 4.47 14.17 -13.11
C GLN A 152 5.73 13.33 -13.38
N ALA A 153 5.68 12.03 -13.14
CA ALA A 153 6.80 11.13 -13.43
C ALA A 153 7.11 11.06 -14.93
N LEU A 154 6.08 11.01 -15.78
CA LEU A 154 6.22 11.00 -17.24
C LEU A 154 6.76 12.32 -17.79
N GLN A 155 6.33 13.46 -17.23
CA GLN A 155 6.89 14.78 -17.57
C GLN A 155 8.38 14.87 -17.21
N ARG A 156 8.76 14.42 -15.99
CA ARG A 156 10.17 14.35 -15.56
C ARG A 156 11.00 13.43 -16.44
N PHE A 157 10.47 12.26 -16.79
CA PHE A 157 11.09 11.32 -17.71
C PHE A 157 11.35 11.97 -19.08
N THR A 158 10.32 12.61 -19.63
CA THR A 158 10.41 13.27 -20.94
C THR A 158 11.47 14.37 -20.94
N HIS A 159 11.44 15.23 -19.91
CA HIS A 159 12.41 16.31 -19.76
C HIS A 159 13.85 15.76 -19.62
N ARG A 160 14.08 14.76 -18.77
CA ARG A 160 15.41 14.17 -18.61
C ARG A 160 15.87 13.45 -19.88
N ALA A 161 15.01 12.72 -20.57
CA ALA A 161 15.34 12.05 -21.83
C ALA A 161 15.71 13.06 -22.94
N GLN A 162 14.99 14.18 -23.04
CA GLN A 162 15.33 15.27 -23.97
C GLN A 162 16.69 15.87 -23.66
N ARG A 163 16.99 16.15 -22.37
CA ARG A 163 18.32 16.68 -21.99
C ARG A 163 19.44 15.70 -22.33
N ILE A 164 19.26 14.41 -22.04
CA ILE A 164 20.26 13.38 -22.37
C ILE A 164 20.47 13.31 -23.89
N ALA A 165 19.39 13.31 -24.69
CA ALA A 165 19.50 13.31 -26.14
C ALA A 165 20.29 14.53 -26.65
N ALA A 166 19.99 15.72 -26.13
CA ALA A 166 20.70 16.95 -26.48
C ALA A 166 22.20 16.89 -26.10
N THR A 167 22.53 16.42 -24.89
CA THR A 167 23.92 16.23 -24.44
C THR A 167 24.68 15.24 -25.31
N LEU A 168 24.02 14.21 -25.83
CA LEU A 168 24.59 13.23 -26.75
C LEU A 168 24.61 13.71 -28.22
N GLY A 169 24.29 14.97 -28.49
CA GLY A 169 24.27 15.54 -29.84
C GLY A 169 23.15 14.98 -30.74
N ARG A 170 22.08 14.43 -30.15
CA ARG A 170 20.93 13.89 -30.88
C ARG A 170 19.78 14.90 -30.88
N LYS A 171 19.08 15.03 -32.01
CA LYS A 171 17.90 15.90 -32.13
C LYS A 171 16.68 15.42 -31.34
N GLY A 172 16.69 14.16 -30.89
CA GLY A 172 15.59 13.55 -30.14
C GLY A 172 15.83 12.08 -29.83
N TYR A 173 14.83 11.43 -29.25
CA TYR A 173 14.84 10.00 -28.91
C TYR A 173 13.54 9.33 -29.36
N ARG A 174 13.54 8.00 -29.44
CA ARG A 174 12.33 7.19 -29.70
C ARG A 174 12.08 6.29 -28.49
N LEU A 175 10.83 6.22 -28.05
CA LEU A 175 10.42 5.31 -27.00
C LEU A 175 10.42 3.88 -27.54
N VAL A 176 11.21 2.99 -26.94
CA VAL A 176 11.28 1.56 -27.32
C VAL A 176 10.53 0.68 -26.34
N ARG A 177 10.62 1.01 -25.04
CA ARG A 177 9.91 0.33 -23.96
C ARG A 177 9.61 1.36 -22.87
N LEU A 178 8.38 1.36 -22.37
CA LEU A 178 7.97 2.11 -21.20
C LEU A 178 7.37 1.11 -20.20
N SER A 179 7.84 1.19 -18.96
CA SER A 179 7.27 0.44 -17.84
C SER A 179 6.94 1.45 -16.75
N VAL A 180 5.66 1.54 -16.40
CA VAL A 180 5.20 2.37 -15.30
C VAL A 180 4.86 1.42 -14.15
N ASN A 181 5.47 1.65 -12.99
CA ASN A 181 5.23 0.87 -11.79
C ASN A 181 4.63 1.79 -10.73
N GLU A 182 3.39 1.53 -10.35
CA GLU A 182 2.77 2.12 -9.16
C GLU A 182 3.44 1.47 -7.94
N GLY A 183 4.32 2.21 -7.27
CA GLY A 183 4.90 1.73 -6.02
C GLY A 183 3.77 1.44 -5.03
N ARG A 184 3.58 0.18 -4.63
CA ARG A 184 2.61 -0.15 -3.59
C ARG A 184 3.01 0.61 -2.32
N PRO A 185 2.14 1.46 -1.75
CA PRO A 185 2.43 2.10 -0.48
C PRO A 185 2.64 0.98 0.55
N GLY A 186 3.88 0.78 0.99
CA GLY A 186 4.14 0.03 2.21
C GLY A 186 3.49 0.78 3.37
N PRO A 187 3.19 0.10 4.50
CA PRO A 187 2.71 0.79 5.69
C PRO A 187 3.70 1.91 6.06
N THR A 188 3.30 3.16 5.86
CA THR A 188 4.09 4.31 6.28
C THR A 188 4.11 4.29 7.81
N PRO A 189 5.30 4.24 8.45
CA PRO A 189 5.37 4.34 9.90
C PRO A 189 4.77 5.69 10.30
N VAL A 190 3.75 5.65 11.15
CA VAL A 190 3.26 6.83 11.86
C VAL A 190 4.45 7.38 12.63
N ARG A 191 4.97 8.53 12.18
CA ARG A 191 5.89 9.31 12.99
C ARG A 191 5.08 9.81 14.18
N LEU A 192 5.33 9.24 15.35
CA LEU A 192 4.83 9.75 16.62
C LEU A 192 5.62 11.02 16.96
N ASP A 193 5.51 12.05 16.12
CA ASP A 193 6.15 13.33 16.37
C ASP A 193 5.35 14.07 17.47
N ALA A 194 6.03 14.30 18.59
CA ALA A 194 5.72 15.27 19.65
C ALA A 194 4.44 15.03 20.49
N MET A 195 4.51 14.04 21.39
CA MET A 195 3.81 14.13 22.68
C MET A 195 4.70 13.66 23.85
N VAL A 196 5.95 14.15 23.86
CA VAL A 196 6.80 14.20 25.06
C VAL A 196 7.53 15.55 25.03
N ALA A 197 6.78 16.62 25.20
CA ALA A 197 7.34 17.95 25.44
C ALA A 197 6.51 18.64 26.52
N ASP A 198 6.44 18.01 27.70
CA ASP A 198 6.42 18.73 28.97
C ASP A 198 6.62 17.75 30.15
N THR A 199 7.86 17.32 30.34
CA THR A 199 8.30 16.82 31.64
C THR A 199 9.51 17.65 32.06
N PRO A 200 9.37 18.58 33.02
CA PRO A 200 10.45 19.45 33.44
C PRO A 200 11.41 18.70 34.38
N LEU A 201 12.17 17.73 33.86
CA LEU A 201 13.20 17.03 34.65
C LEU A 201 14.50 16.70 33.88
N ALA A 202 14.68 17.19 32.64
CA ALA A 202 15.92 16.98 31.88
C ALA A 202 16.73 18.27 31.62
N ARG A 203 16.58 19.32 32.45
CA ARG A 203 17.63 20.35 32.57
C ARG A 203 18.71 19.83 33.51
N ARG A 204 19.73 19.16 32.95
CA ARG A 204 21.14 19.15 33.43
C ARG A 204 21.96 18.14 32.62
N ALA A 205 22.68 18.65 31.63
CA ALA A 205 24.04 18.26 31.25
C ALA A 205 24.34 18.95 29.91
N GLY A 206 24.80 20.21 29.97
CA GLY A 206 25.43 20.82 28.80
C GLY A 206 26.76 20.09 28.52
N PRO A 207 27.13 19.88 27.25
CA PRO A 207 28.42 19.31 26.93
C PRO A 207 29.54 20.26 27.38
N VAL A 208 30.50 19.72 28.13
CA VAL A 208 31.75 20.40 28.49
C VAL A 208 32.60 20.51 27.24
N THR A 209 32.79 21.72 26.72
CA THR A 209 33.82 22.02 25.72
C THR A 209 35.02 22.63 26.44
N ILE A 210 36.14 21.91 26.45
CA ILE A 210 37.45 22.47 26.80
C ILE A 210 38.01 23.11 25.52
N GLU A 211 37.92 24.44 25.41
CA GLU A 211 38.62 25.16 24.34
C GLU A 211 40.10 25.33 24.70
N SER A 212 40.95 24.78 23.84
CA SER A 212 42.39 25.01 23.83
C SER A 212 42.69 26.45 23.37
N ARG A 213 43.19 27.27 24.29
CA ARG A 213 43.66 28.64 24.07
C ARG A 213 44.88 28.66 23.12
N PRO A 214 44.88 29.43 22.02
CA PRO A 214 46.12 29.76 21.33
C PRO A 214 46.87 30.86 22.09
N ALA A 215 48.19 30.71 22.22
CA ALA A 215 49.08 31.69 22.85
C ALA A 215 49.16 32.98 22.02
N PRO A 216 49.22 34.17 22.65
CA PRO A 216 49.48 35.41 21.93
C PRO A 216 50.95 35.48 21.50
N ARG A 217 51.19 35.95 20.26
CA ARG A 217 52.52 36.36 19.80
C ARG A 217 52.92 37.66 20.49
N ALA A 218 54.08 37.64 21.13
CA ALA A 218 55.00 38.76 21.31
C ALA A 218 56.41 38.17 21.35
#